data_AF-A0AAD6R8Z5-F1
#
_entry.id   AF-A0AAD6R8Z5-F1
#
_cell.length_a   1.000
_cell.length_b   1.000
_cell.length_c   1.000
_cell.angle_alpha   90.00
_cell.angle_beta   90.00
_cell.angle_gamma   90.00
#
_symmetry.space_group_name_H-M   'P 1'
#
loop_
_entity.id
_entity.type
_entity.pdbx_description
1 polymer ?
#
loop_
_entity_poly.entity_id
_entity_poly.type
_entity_poly.pdbx_seq_one_letter_code
_entity_poly.pdbx_strand_id
1 'polypeptide(L)'
;MNMPSDAQLMQIAIDDLNNSSSSLEDRQRALQELLILVEPLDNANDLNKLGGLAIVIQELNHPDPDIRRLSAWVLGKACQNNPVVQKQILELGALTKLIKMVKSTSIEEAIKALYAVSALIRNNLSSQELFYAEAGDTMLQEILSNSSSDIRLHRKAVFLVADLVECQLENLARAESPFFRNRFFLKSVVDLTASTDLDLQEKALVAIKNLLQLKTTEALIFKDFCDLNGSLVRMRQQLLDLMASEDHRDYAVDLENLRREVELIFHEKLGKVMKVPTRRDISAPMQFL
;
A
#
# COMPACT_ATOMS: atom_id res chain seq x y z
N MET A 1 -1.17 5.80 45.94
CA MET A 1 -1.21 4.61 45.05
C MET A 1 -0.16 4.82 43.98
N ASN A 2 0.69 3.83 43.70
CA ASN A 2 1.61 3.92 42.57
C ASN A 2 0.80 3.77 41.28
N MET A 3 1.03 4.65 40.32
CA MET A 3 0.45 4.55 38.98
C MET A 3 0.97 3.26 38.32
N PRO A 4 0.09 2.43 37.73
CA PRO A 4 0.55 1.22 37.03
C PRO A 4 1.45 1.61 35.86
N SER A 5 2.45 0.78 35.57
CA SER A 5 3.28 0.97 34.38
C SER A 5 2.54 0.53 33.12
N ASP A 6 2.99 1.01 31.96
CA ASP A 6 2.42 0.60 30.65
C ASP A 6 2.45 -0.91 30.47
N ALA A 7 3.51 -1.59 30.90
CA ALA A 7 3.58 -3.06 30.87
C ALA A 7 2.50 -3.73 31.74
N GLN A 8 2.18 -3.16 32.90
CA GLN A 8 1.09 -3.66 33.75
C GLN A 8 -0.28 -3.41 33.11
N LEU A 9 -0.48 -2.23 32.51
CA LEU A 9 -1.71 -1.92 31.78
C LEU A 9 -1.89 -2.82 30.55
N MET A 10 -0.81 -3.09 29.80
CA MET A 10 -0.84 -4.05 28.69
C MET A 10 -1.20 -5.45 29.18
N GLN A 11 -0.61 -5.91 30.29
CA GLN A 11 -0.93 -7.23 30.84
C GLN A 11 -2.42 -7.34 31.22
N ILE A 12 -2.99 -6.30 31.86
CA ILE A 12 -4.42 -6.27 32.20
C ILE A 12 -5.28 -6.40 30.94
N ALA A 13 -4.98 -5.62 29.89
CA ALA A 13 -5.73 -5.70 28.64
C ALA A 13 -5.58 -7.06 27.94
N ILE A 14 -4.40 -7.69 28.00
CA ILE A 14 -4.17 -9.03 27.48
C ILE A 14 -5.00 -10.08 28.25
N ASP A 15 -5.03 -9.98 29.58
CA ASP A 15 -5.79 -10.89 30.44
C ASP A 15 -7.29 -10.76 30.18
N ASP A 16 -7.79 -9.54 29.98
CA ASP A 16 -9.18 -9.27 29.61
C ASP A 16 -9.55 -9.88 28.25
N LEU A 17 -8.64 -9.84 27.27
CA LEU A 17 -8.85 -10.45 25.95
C LEU A 17 -8.83 -11.98 25.99
N ASN A 18 -7.96 -12.55 26.83
CA ASN A 18 -7.81 -13.99 26.99
C ASN A 18 -8.94 -14.62 27.85
N ASN A 19 -9.69 -13.80 28.60
CA ASN A 19 -10.84 -14.25 29.35
C ASN A 19 -12.05 -14.50 28.43
N SER A 20 -12.42 -15.78 28.27
CA SER A 20 -13.55 -16.21 27.43
C SER A 20 -14.92 -15.70 27.92
N SER A 21 -15.02 -15.22 29.16
CA SER A 21 -16.25 -14.66 29.73
C SER A 21 -16.38 -13.14 29.60
N SER A 22 -15.36 -12.47 29.04
CA SER A 22 -15.37 -11.02 28.84
C SER A 22 -16.49 -10.59 27.90
N SER A 23 -17.17 -9.50 28.26
CA SER A 23 -18.19 -8.92 27.38
C SER A 23 -17.56 -8.32 26.12
N LEU A 24 -18.38 -8.10 25.08
CA LEU A 24 -17.92 -7.45 23.86
C LEU A 24 -17.34 -6.04 24.15
N GLU A 25 -17.98 -5.30 25.06
CA GLU A 25 -17.56 -3.95 25.44
C GLU A 25 -16.21 -3.95 26.17
N ASP A 26 -16.00 -4.88 27.11
CA ASP A 26 -14.73 -4.99 27.84
C ASP A 26 -13.59 -5.36 26.88
N ARG A 27 -13.90 -6.20 25.91
CA ARG A 27 -12.97 -6.62 24.87
C ARG A 27 -12.58 -5.49 23.92
N GLN A 28 -13.56 -4.69 23.50
CA GLN A 28 -13.31 -3.47 22.73
C GLN A 28 -12.46 -2.49 23.54
N ARG A 29 -12.76 -2.31 24.83
CA ARG A 29 -11.99 -1.45 25.73
C ARG A 29 -10.54 -1.93 25.85
N ALA A 30 -10.31 -3.22 26.06
CA ALA A 30 -8.97 -3.79 26.13
C ALA A 30 -8.17 -3.56 24.83
N LEU A 31 -8.78 -3.75 23.66
CA LEU A 31 -8.13 -3.45 22.37
C LEU A 31 -7.86 -1.95 22.17
N GLN A 32 -8.76 -1.08 22.63
CA GLN A 32 -8.57 0.37 22.58
C GLN A 32 -7.43 0.82 23.51
N GLU A 33 -7.31 0.21 24.68
CA GLU A 33 -6.22 0.48 25.60
C GLU A 33 -4.89 0.04 24.97
N LEU A 34 -4.83 -1.17 24.41
CA LEU A 34 -3.65 -1.65 23.69
C LEU A 34 -3.26 -0.73 22.53
N LEU A 35 -4.23 -0.18 21.77
CA LEU A 35 -3.94 0.75 20.68
C LEU A 35 -3.10 1.97 21.12
N ILE A 36 -3.36 2.48 22.31
CA ILE A 36 -2.64 3.61 22.89
C ILE A 36 -1.28 3.13 23.41
N LEU A 37 -1.27 2.02 24.15
CA LEU A 37 -0.08 1.50 24.81
C LEU A 37 0.99 1.02 23.83
N VAL A 38 0.63 0.52 22.65
CA VAL A 38 1.60 0.04 21.63
C VAL A 38 2.15 1.15 20.75
N GLU A 39 1.79 2.42 20.96
CA GLU A 39 2.31 3.52 20.15
C GLU A 39 3.82 3.76 20.37
N PRO A 40 4.36 3.70 21.60
CA PRO A 40 5.80 3.65 21.83
C PRO A 40 6.42 2.33 21.36
N LEU A 41 7.57 2.41 20.68
CA LEU A 41 8.28 1.23 20.15
C LEU A 41 8.66 0.22 21.24
N ASP A 42 9.07 0.70 22.42
CA ASP A 42 9.45 -0.17 23.54
C ASP A 42 8.26 -1.00 24.03
N ASN A 43 7.09 -0.36 24.20
CA ASN A 43 5.87 -1.06 24.59
C ASN A 43 5.40 -2.04 23.51
N ALA A 44 5.47 -1.65 22.22
CA ALA A 44 5.15 -2.55 21.12
C ALA A 44 6.04 -3.81 21.12
N ASN A 45 7.32 -3.66 21.45
CA ASN A 45 8.25 -4.79 21.59
C ASN A 45 7.93 -5.66 22.82
N ASP A 46 7.48 -5.05 23.91
CA ASP A 46 7.08 -5.75 25.13
C ASP A 46 5.77 -6.52 24.96
N LEU A 47 4.85 -6.06 24.09
CA LEU A 47 3.60 -6.76 23.80
C LEU A 47 3.82 -8.24 23.43
N ASN A 48 4.86 -8.55 22.64
CA ASN A 48 5.18 -9.94 22.31
C ASN A 48 5.70 -10.72 23.52
N LYS A 49 6.54 -10.10 24.36
CA LYS A 49 7.11 -10.72 25.56
C LYS A 49 6.02 -11.09 26.57
N LEU A 50 4.95 -10.30 26.62
CA LEU A 50 3.75 -10.54 27.43
C LEU A 50 2.79 -11.56 26.79
N GLY A 51 3.12 -12.13 25.62
CA GLY A 51 2.25 -13.04 24.87
C GLY A 51 1.07 -12.36 24.17
N GLY A 52 0.98 -11.03 24.23
CA GLY A 52 -0.16 -10.27 23.73
C GLY A 52 -0.31 -10.28 22.21
N LEU A 53 0.78 -10.42 21.44
CA LEU A 53 0.67 -10.52 19.98
C LEU A 53 -0.16 -11.73 19.54
N ALA A 54 0.06 -12.89 20.16
CA ALA A 54 -0.69 -14.10 19.83
C ALA A 54 -2.19 -13.94 20.15
N ILE A 55 -2.50 -13.33 21.30
CA ILE A 55 -3.87 -13.02 21.71
C ILE A 55 -4.53 -12.06 20.72
N VAL A 56 -3.89 -10.93 20.39
CA VAL A 56 -4.43 -9.96 19.42
C VAL A 56 -4.62 -10.58 18.03
N ILE A 57 -3.73 -11.48 17.60
CA ILE A 57 -3.87 -12.19 16.31
C ILE A 57 -5.05 -13.17 16.34
N GLN A 58 -5.29 -13.85 17.46
CA GLN A 58 -6.48 -14.68 17.63
C GLN A 58 -7.77 -13.87 17.40
N GLU A 59 -7.77 -12.60 17.78
CA GLU A 59 -8.92 -11.70 17.61
C GLU A 59 -9.25 -11.29 16.19
N LEU A 60 -8.33 -11.49 15.25
CA LEU A 60 -8.66 -11.38 13.84
C LEU A 60 -9.72 -12.40 13.42
N ASN A 61 -9.97 -13.46 14.19
CA ASN A 61 -10.99 -14.47 13.91
C ASN A 61 -12.29 -14.29 14.69
N HIS A 62 -12.44 -13.20 15.45
CA HIS A 62 -13.65 -12.95 16.22
C HIS A 62 -14.87 -12.76 15.29
N PRO A 63 -16.08 -13.23 15.67
CA PRO A 63 -17.30 -13.08 14.85
C PRO A 63 -17.68 -11.61 14.65
N ASP A 64 -17.44 -10.77 15.65
CA ASP A 64 -17.72 -9.33 15.58
C ASP A 64 -16.68 -8.58 14.70
N PRO A 65 -17.11 -7.85 13.66
CA PRO A 65 -16.22 -7.12 12.75
C PRO A 65 -15.47 -5.96 13.42
N ASP A 66 -16.02 -5.36 14.47
CA ASP A 66 -15.40 -4.25 15.17
C ASP A 66 -14.21 -4.72 16.02
N ILE A 67 -14.33 -5.89 16.64
CA ILE A 67 -13.20 -6.57 17.28
C ILE A 67 -12.09 -6.84 16.27
N ARG A 68 -12.42 -7.46 15.12
CA ARG A 68 -11.41 -7.75 14.08
C ARG A 68 -10.73 -6.46 13.58
N ARG A 69 -11.52 -5.39 13.37
CA ARG A 69 -11.03 -4.06 13.00
C ARG A 69 -10.03 -3.51 14.02
N LEU A 70 -10.39 -3.50 15.31
CA LEU A 70 -9.54 -3.01 16.38
C LEU A 70 -8.25 -3.82 16.49
N SER A 71 -8.33 -5.14 16.40
CA SER A 71 -7.17 -6.03 16.46
C SER A 71 -6.21 -5.81 15.29
N ALA A 72 -6.72 -5.70 14.06
CA ALA A 72 -5.89 -5.32 12.91
C ALA A 72 -5.21 -3.96 13.13
N TRP A 73 -5.91 -3.01 13.75
CA TRP A 73 -5.36 -1.70 14.05
C TRP A 73 -4.24 -1.77 15.12
N VAL A 74 -4.41 -2.55 16.19
CA VAL A 74 -3.37 -2.78 17.22
C VAL A 74 -2.11 -3.34 16.56
N LEU A 75 -2.26 -4.39 15.75
CA LEU A 75 -1.12 -5.00 15.04
C LEU A 75 -0.43 -4.01 14.11
N GLY A 76 -1.21 -3.25 13.33
CA GLY A 76 -0.65 -2.23 12.44
C GLY A 76 0.10 -1.12 13.17
N LYS A 77 -0.40 -0.67 14.33
CA LYS A 77 0.27 0.32 15.18
C LYS A 77 1.56 -0.24 15.78
N ALA A 78 1.50 -1.44 16.35
CA ALA A 78 2.65 -2.07 17.00
C ALA A 78 3.81 -2.35 16.02
N CYS A 79 3.51 -2.69 14.75
CA CYS A 79 4.54 -3.03 13.76
C CYS A 79 4.97 -1.85 12.87
N GLN A 80 4.30 -0.70 12.96
CA GLN A 80 4.60 0.45 12.10
C GLN A 80 6.04 0.92 12.34
N ASN A 81 6.87 0.85 11.28
CA ASN A 81 8.30 1.17 11.33
C ASN A 81 9.07 0.38 12.41
N ASN A 82 8.60 -0.82 12.76
CA ASN A 82 9.21 -1.67 13.78
C ASN A 82 9.54 -3.07 13.22
N PRO A 83 10.75 -3.27 12.66
CA PRO A 83 11.14 -4.55 12.05
C PRO A 83 11.08 -5.76 12.98
N VAL A 84 11.25 -5.55 14.29
CA VAL A 84 11.19 -6.63 15.29
C VAL A 84 9.77 -7.16 15.39
N VAL A 85 8.80 -6.27 15.60
CA VAL A 85 7.39 -6.64 15.72
C VAL A 85 6.81 -7.09 14.38
N GLN A 86 7.23 -6.48 13.26
CA GLN A 86 6.88 -6.97 11.91
C GLN A 86 7.23 -8.45 11.77
N LYS A 87 8.48 -8.82 12.06
CA LYS A 87 8.94 -10.21 11.97
C LYS A 87 8.11 -11.14 12.86
N GLN A 88 7.87 -10.76 14.11
CA GLN A 88 7.09 -11.58 15.06
C GLN A 88 5.66 -11.83 14.58
N ILE A 89 4.97 -10.80 14.07
CA ILE A 89 3.61 -10.94 13.55
C ILE A 89 3.56 -11.84 12.31
N LEU A 90 4.58 -11.77 11.44
CA LEU A 90 4.67 -12.64 10.27
C LEU A 90 4.95 -14.09 10.64
N GLU A 91 5.83 -14.34 11.61
CA GLU A 91 6.10 -15.69 12.15
C GLU A 91 4.86 -16.32 12.79
N LEU A 92 3.96 -15.50 13.33
CA LEU A 92 2.66 -15.93 13.85
C LEU A 92 1.58 -16.11 12.76
N GLY A 93 1.91 -15.91 11.47
CA GLY A 93 1.02 -16.21 10.35
C GLY A 93 -0.13 -15.23 10.14
N ALA A 94 -0.05 -14.01 10.69
CA ALA A 94 -1.17 -13.05 10.62
C ALA A 94 -1.42 -12.48 9.22
N LEU A 95 -0.41 -12.46 8.34
CA LEU A 95 -0.48 -11.77 7.04
C LEU A 95 -1.62 -12.30 6.15
N THR A 96 -1.72 -13.62 6.00
CA THR A 96 -2.77 -14.28 5.21
C THR A 96 -4.16 -13.87 5.70
N LYS A 97 -4.35 -13.81 7.02
CA LYS A 97 -5.63 -13.44 7.62
C LYS A 97 -5.95 -11.96 7.36
N LEU A 98 -4.97 -11.07 7.54
CA LEU A 98 -5.12 -9.65 7.28
C LEU A 98 -5.44 -9.38 5.80
N ILE A 99 -4.76 -10.04 4.85
CA ILE A 99 -5.07 -9.93 3.41
C ILE A 99 -6.52 -10.35 3.11
N LYS A 100 -7.02 -11.42 3.75
CA LYS A 100 -8.43 -11.83 3.60
C LYS A 100 -9.39 -10.78 4.17
N MET A 101 -9.04 -10.16 5.30
CA MET A 101 -9.87 -9.11 5.93
C MET A 101 -9.95 -7.83 5.11
N VAL A 102 -8.96 -7.54 4.25
CA VAL A 102 -9.05 -6.41 3.30
C VAL A 102 -10.26 -6.55 2.36
N LYS A 103 -10.75 -7.78 2.13
CA LYS A 103 -11.94 -8.06 1.32
C LYS A 103 -13.25 -8.07 2.12
N SER A 104 -13.24 -7.57 3.37
CA SER A 104 -14.44 -7.52 4.22
C SER A 104 -15.53 -6.62 3.62
N THR A 105 -16.79 -6.97 3.89
CA THR A 105 -17.94 -6.10 3.60
C THR A 105 -18.01 -4.89 4.53
N SER A 106 -17.34 -4.95 5.68
CA SER A 106 -17.14 -3.79 6.56
C SER A 106 -15.97 -2.96 6.06
N ILE A 107 -16.27 -1.76 5.56
CA ILE A 107 -15.27 -0.83 5.03
C ILE A 107 -14.23 -0.46 6.11
N GLU A 108 -14.66 -0.22 7.34
CA GLU A 108 -13.74 0.13 8.43
C GLU A 108 -12.79 -1.02 8.78
N GLU A 109 -13.28 -2.26 8.73
CA GLU A 109 -12.45 -3.46 8.89
C GLU A 109 -11.41 -3.56 7.76
N ALA A 110 -11.86 -3.43 6.50
CA ALA A 110 -10.99 -3.50 5.33
C ALA A 110 -9.87 -2.43 5.37
N ILE A 111 -10.22 -1.20 5.78
CA ILE A 111 -9.27 -0.09 5.90
C ILE A 111 -8.20 -0.37 6.95
N LYS A 112 -8.58 -0.91 8.11
CA LYS A 112 -7.62 -1.25 9.18
C LYS A 112 -6.79 -2.48 8.85
N ALA A 113 -7.38 -3.47 8.17
CA ALA A 113 -6.63 -4.60 7.65
C ALA A 113 -5.57 -4.15 6.63
N LEU A 114 -5.92 -3.28 5.68
CA LEU A 114 -4.96 -2.78 4.68
C LEU A 114 -3.86 -1.91 5.32
N TYR A 115 -4.21 -1.13 6.35
CA TYR A 115 -3.22 -0.41 7.15
C TYR A 115 -2.23 -1.37 7.82
N ALA A 116 -2.71 -2.45 8.44
CA ALA A 116 -1.85 -3.45 9.07
C ALA A 116 -0.96 -4.17 8.06
N VAL A 117 -1.51 -4.59 6.91
CA VAL A 117 -0.74 -5.19 5.81
C VAL A 117 0.36 -4.23 5.33
N SER A 118 0.01 -2.97 5.09
CA SER A 118 0.96 -1.93 4.70
C SER A 118 2.08 -1.77 5.74
N ALA A 119 1.74 -1.64 7.02
CA ALA A 119 2.71 -1.51 8.11
C ALA A 119 3.64 -2.74 8.24
N LEU A 120 3.14 -3.95 7.95
CA LEU A 120 3.92 -5.19 8.02
C LEU A 120 4.99 -5.32 6.93
N ILE A 121 4.73 -4.77 5.74
CA ILE A 121 5.53 -5.05 4.53
C ILE A 121 6.38 -3.86 4.06
N ARG A 122 6.04 -2.65 4.49
CA ARG A 122 6.83 -1.45 4.16
C ARG A 122 8.21 -1.54 4.79
N ASN A 123 9.22 -1.12 4.02
CA ASN A 123 10.64 -1.12 4.40
C ASN A 123 11.20 -2.49 4.82
N ASN A 124 10.56 -3.60 4.39
CA ASN A 124 10.99 -4.95 4.72
C ASN A 124 10.82 -5.90 3.53
N LEU A 125 11.93 -6.16 2.82
CA LEU A 125 11.92 -6.98 1.60
C LEU A 125 11.45 -8.42 1.83
N SER A 126 11.85 -9.05 2.94
CA SER A 126 11.42 -10.41 3.26
C SER A 126 9.91 -10.49 3.51
N SER A 127 9.34 -9.46 4.16
CA SER A 127 7.89 -9.33 4.31
C SER A 127 7.18 -9.16 2.97
N GLN A 128 7.78 -8.43 2.01
CA GLN A 128 7.21 -8.24 0.68
C GLN A 128 7.21 -9.54 -0.14
N GLU A 129 8.25 -10.37 -0.03
CA GLU A 129 8.28 -11.69 -0.67
C GLU A 129 7.11 -12.57 -0.17
N LEU A 130 6.86 -12.57 1.14
CA LEU A 130 5.71 -13.29 1.72
C LEU A 130 4.38 -12.67 1.28
N PHE A 131 4.29 -11.33 1.21
CA PHE A 131 3.10 -10.64 0.70
C PHE A 131 2.72 -11.06 -0.71
N TYR A 132 3.70 -11.17 -1.61
CA TYR A 132 3.45 -11.68 -2.96
C TYR A 132 3.07 -13.17 -2.96
N ALA A 133 3.69 -14.00 -2.11
CA ALA A 133 3.34 -15.41 -1.97
C ALA A 133 1.88 -15.61 -1.47
N GLU A 134 1.37 -14.69 -0.66
CA GLU A 134 0.01 -14.69 -0.11
C GLU A 134 -1.01 -13.96 -1.01
N ALA A 135 -0.70 -13.76 -2.31
CA ALA A 135 -1.54 -13.09 -3.30
C ALA A 135 -1.90 -11.62 -2.94
N GLY A 136 -0.99 -10.93 -2.27
CA GLY A 136 -1.14 -9.51 -1.92
C GLY A 136 -1.19 -8.58 -3.14
N ASP A 137 -0.50 -8.94 -4.23
CA ASP A 137 -0.60 -8.28 -5.53
C ASP A 137 -2.00 -8.38 -6.14
N THR A 138 -2.62 -9.55 -6.04
CA THR A 138 -4.00 -9.77 -6.49
C THR A 138 -4.97 -8.93 -5.67
N MET A 139 -4.78 -8.85 -4.36
CA MET A 139 -5.56 -7.96 -3.49
C MET A 139 -5.42 -6.48 -3.91
N LEU A 140 -4.21 -6.00 -4.20
CA LEU A 140 -4.01 -4.63 -4.69
C LEU A 140 -4.70 -4.40 -6.04
N GLN A 141 -4.57 -5.35 -6.98
CA GLN A 141 -5.24 -5.26 -8.28
C GLN A 141 -6.75 -5.16 -8.14
N GLU A 142 -7.37 -6.01 -7.30
CA GLU A 142 -8.81 -6.00 -7.06
C GLU A 142 -9.31 -4.66 -6.52
N ILE A 143 -8.59 -4.07 -5.55
CA ILE A 143 -8.95 -2.75 -4.99
C ILE A 143 -8.86 -1.67 -6.07
N LEU A 144 -7.71 -1.58 -6.75
CA LEU A 144 -7.40 -0.48 -7.67
C LEU A 144 -8.21 -0.54 -8.97
N SER A 145 -8.68 -1.72 -9.39
CA SER A 145 -9.51 -1.88 -10.58
C SER A 145 -11.00 -1.74 -10.31
N ASN A 146 -11.43 -1.79 -9.06
CA ASN A 146 -12.83 -1.64 -8.70
C ASN A 146 -13.18 -0.16 -8.46
N SER A 147 -13.80 0.48 -9.45
CA SER A 147 -14.22 1.89 -9.38
C SER A 147 -15.21 2.20 -8.24
N SER A 148 -15.88 1.18 -7.68
CA SER A 148 -16.78 1.32 -6.54
C SER A 148 -16.12 1.20 -5.17
N SER A 149 -14.81 0.91 -5.11
CA SER A 149 -14.06 0.83 -3.84
C SER A 149 -14.08 2.17 -3.11
N ASP A 150 -14.13 2.12 -1.77
CA ASP A 150 -14.03 3.31 -0.92
C ASP A 150 -12.74 4.08 -1.23
N ILE A 151 -12.85 5.40 -1.36
CA ILE A 151 -11.73 6.28 -1.70
C ILE A 151 -10.53 6.12 -0.77
N ARG A 152 -10.77 5.83 0.53
CA ARG A 152 -9.73 5.62 1.53
C ARG A 152 -8.95 4.32 1.27
N LEU A 153 -9.60 3.29 0.73
CA LEU A 153 -8.92 2.06 0.29
C LEU A 153 -8.08 2.32 -0.95
N HIS A 154 -8.61 3.03 -1.95
CA HIS A 154 -7.83 3.42 -3.13
C HIS A 154 -6.56 4.17 -2.74
N ARG A 155 -6.69 5.20 -1.89
CA ARG A 155 -5.55 5.99 -1.41
C ARG A 155 -4.50 5.15 -0.70
N LYS A 156 -4.92 4.25 0.19
CA LYS A 156 -3.99 3.36 0.92
C LYS A 156 -3.33 2.35 -0.01
N ALA A 157 -4.08 1.77 -0.95
CA ALA A 157 -3.57 0.78 -1.89
C ALA A 157 -2.55 1.39 -2.85
N VAL A 158 -2.85 2.55 -3.45
CA VAL A 158 -1.92 3.20 -4.39
C VAL A 158 -0.70 3.80 -3.67
N PHE A 159 -0.86 4.26 -2.42
CA PHE A 159 0.25 4.64 -1.58
C PHE A 159 1.19 3.45 -1.31
N LEU A 160 0.62 2.29 -0.95
CA LEU A 160 1.40 1.07 -0.76
C LEU A 160 2.11 0.63 -2.06
N VAL A 161 1.46 0.78 -3.22
CA VAL A 161 2.11 0.55 -4.52
C VAL A 161 3.34 1.45 -4.67
N ALA A 162 3.22 2.75 -4.40
CA ALA A 162 4.34 3.69 -4.52
C ALA A 162 5.52 3.27 -3.63
N ASP A 163 5.26 2.90 -2.37
CA ASP A 163 6.29 2.41 -1.44
C ASP A 163 6.95 1.09 -1.91
N LEU A 164 6.17 0.14 -2.42
CA LEU A 164 6.69 -1.15 -2.90
C LEU A 164 7.58 -0.95 -4.13
N VAL A 165 7.22 -0.02 -5.01
CA VAL A 165 8.03 0.33 -6.19
C VAL A 165 9.31 1.06 -5.76
N GLU A 166 9.20 2.03 -4.85
CA GLU A 166 10.37 2.74 -4.29
C GLU A 166 11.37 1.75 -3.69
N CYS A 167 10.88 0.79 -2.90
CA CYS A 167 11.71 -0.25 -2.31
C CYS A 167 12.46 -1.09 -3.36
N GLN A 168 11.88 -1.33 -4.54
CA GLN A 168 12.59 -2.00 -5.64
C GLN A 168 13.61 -1.10 -6.33
N LEU A 169 13.32 0.20 -6.48
CA LEU A 169 14.25 1.18 -7.04
C LEU A 169 15.50 1.34 -6.15
N GLU A 170 15.35 1.27 -4.83
CA GLU A 170 16.45 1.27 -3.88
C GLU A 170 17.28 -0.03 -3.90
N ASN A 171 16.71 -1.13 -4.40
CA ASN A 171 17.28 -2.48 -4.35
C ASN A 171 17.56 -3.08 -5.74
N LEU A 172 18.28 -2.33 -6.60
CA LEU A 172 18.55 -2.66 -8.01
C LEU A 172 19.23 -4.02 -8.28
N ALA A 173 19.80 -4.66 -7.26
CA ALA A 173 20.40 -5.99 -7.35
C ALA A 173 19.36 -7.12 -7.44
N ARG A 174 18.12 -6.87 -6.99
CA ARG A 174 17.03 -7.85 -7.03
C ARG A 174 16.20 -7.69 -8.31
N ALA A 175 15.61 -8.79 -8.75
CA ALA A 175 14.68 -8.76 -9.88
C ALA A 175 13.42 -7.98 -9.49
N GLU A 176 13.00 -7.07 -10.37
CA GLU A 176 11.74 -6.33 -10.20
C GLU A 176 10.55 -7.30 -10.27
N SER A 177 9.52 -7.03 -9.46
CA SER A 177 8.34 -7.91 -9.39
C SER A 177 7.60 -7.94 -10.72
N PRO A 178 7.20 -9.12 -11.24
CA PRO A 178 6.44 -9.22 -12.48
C PRO A 178 5.08 -8.53 -12.39
N PHE A 179 4.55 -8.31 -11.19
CA PHE A 179 3.32 -7.56 -10.94
C PHE A 179 3.34 -6.17 -11.59
N PHE A 180 4.48 -5.47 -11.53
CA PHE A 180 4.61 -4.11 -12.06
C PHE A 180 4.69 -4.06 -13.59
N ARG A 181 4.74 -5.22 -14.27
CA ARG A 181 4.64 -5.33 -15.73
C ARG A 181 3.21 -5.59 -16.20
N ASN A 182 2.28 -5.86 -15.29
CA ASN A 182 0.91 -6.17 -15.64
C ASN A 182 0.20 -4.93 -16.18
N ARG A 183 -0.14 -4.93 -17.47
CA ARG A 183 -0.78 -3.79 -18.15
C ARG A 183 -2.14 -3.40 -17.56
N PHE A 184 -2.91 -4.35 -17.02
CA PHE A 184 -4.19 -4.06 -16.38
C PHE A 184 -3.99 -3.36 -15.04
N PHE A 185 -2.96 -3.77 -14.29
CA PHE A 185 -2.53 -3.06 -13.08
C PHE A 185 -2.09 -1.64 -13.37
N LEU A 186 -1.20 -1.46 -14.36
CA LEU A 186 -0.75 -0.14 -14.76
C LEU A 186 -1.92 0.75 -15.20
N LYS A 187 -2.90 0.18 -15.94
CA LYS A 187 -4.12 0.89 -16.31
C LYS A 187 -4.94 1.32 -15.10
N SER A 188 -5.14 0.43 -14.13
CA SER A 188 -5.85 0.74 -12.88
C SER A 188 -5.19 1.90 -12.12
N VAL A 189 -3.87 1.92 -12.02
CA VAL A 189 -3.16 3.04 -11.36
C VAL A 189 -3.33 4.36 -12.14
N VAL A 190 -3.23 4.32 -13.48
CA VAL A 190 -3.43 5.51 -14.32
C VAL A 190 -4.87 6.03 -14.25
N ASP A 191 -5.87 5.16 -14.17
CA ASP A 191 -7.28 5.57 -14.10
C ASP A 191 -7.62 6.35 -12.83
N LEU A 192 -6.87 6.14 -11.73
CA LEU A 192 -7.05 6.90 -10.49
C LEU A 192 -6.74 8.38 -10.66
N THR A 193 -5.98 8.80 -11.68
CA THR A 193 -5.74 10.22 -11.95
C THR A 193 -7.01 10.93 -12.42
N ALA A 194 -8.04 10.21 -12.86
CA ALA A 194 -9.34 10.78 -13.23
C ALA A 194 -10.29 11.00 -12.04
N SER A 195 -9.86 10.64 -10.82
CA SER A 195 -10.63 10.88 -9.59
C SER A 195 -10.86 12.36 -9.33
N THR A 196 -11.95 12.71 -8.65
CA THR A 196 -12.19 14.07 -8.14
C THR A 196 -11.45 14.35 -6.81
N ASP A 197 -10.94 13.31 -6.16
CA ASP A 197 -10.19 13.39 -4.90
C ASP A 197 -8.72 13.72 -5.19
N LEU A 198 -8.31 14.94 -4.84
CA LEU A 198 -6.97 15.44 -5.14
C LEU A 198 -5.86 14.64 -4.44
N ASP A 199 -6.11 14.16 -3.22
CA ASP A 199 -5.15 13.33 -2.46
C ASP A 199 -4.93 11.96 -3.14
N LEU A 200 -5.98 11.37 -3.73
CA LEU A 200 -5.85 10.17 -4.56
C LEU A 200 -5.09 10.46 -5.86
N GLN A 201 -5.39 11.58 -6.53
CA GLN A 201 -4.69 12.00 -7.73
C GLN A 201 -3.18 12.16 -7.49
N GLU A 202 -2.80 12.83 -6.40
CA GLU A 202 -1.40 12.99 -5.99
C GLU A 202 -0.72 11.64 -5.80
N LYS A 203 -1.33 10.74 -5.01
CA LYS A 203 -0.74 9.42 -4.75
C LYS A 203 -0.65 8.56 -6.01
N ALA A 204 -1.62 8.67 -6.92
CA ALA A 204 -1.57 8.01 -8.22
C ALA A 204 -0.40 8.54 -9.06
N LEU A 205 -0.18 9.86 -9.13
CA LEU A 205 0.96 10.43 -9.82
C LEU A 205 2.30 9.99 -9.22
N VAL A 206 2.43 9.94 -7.89
CA VAL A 206 3.64 9.40 -7.23
C VAL A 206 3.86 7.94 -7.62
N ALA A 207 2.82 7.11 -7.59
CA ALA A 207 2.93 5.71 -8.01
C ALA A 207 3.33 5.58 -9.48
N ILE A 208 2.73 6.36 -10.38
CA ILE A 208 3.07 6.38 -11.82
C ILE A 208 4.52 6.84 -12.01
N LYS A 209 4.96 7.88 -11.31
CA LYS A 209 6.34 8.36 -11.33
C LYS A 209 7.32 7.24 -11.02
N ASN A 210 7.07 6.52 -9.93
CA ASN A 210 7.92 5.43 -9.48
C ASN A 210 7.88 4.25 -10.46
N LEU A 211 6.70 3.85 -10.94
CA LEU A 211 6.53 2.78 -11.91
C LEU A 211 7.24 3.08 -13.24
N LEU A 212 7.24 4.34 -13.69
CA LEU A 212 7.98 4.77 -14.87
C LEU A 212 9.49 4.68 -14.67
N GLN A 213 10.03 4.66 -13.45
CA GLN A 213 11.47 4.54 -13.23
C GLN A 213 11.97 3.09 -13.29
N LEU A 214 11.10 2.10 -13.01
CA LEU A 214 11.44 0.68 -13.09
C LEU A 214 11.90 0.25 -14.48
N LYS A 215 12.91 -0.60 -14.58
CA LYS A 215 13.48 -1.06 -15.86
C LYS A 215 12.51 -1.95 -16.64
N THR A 216 11.70 -2.73 -15.93
CA THR A 216 10.77 -3.70 -16.53
C THR A 216 9.48 -3.09 -17.03
N THR A 217 9.12 -1.87 -16.60
CA THR A 217 7.91 -1.20 -17.07
C THR A 217 8.14 -0.57 -18.44
N GLU A 218 7.28 -0.90 -19.40
CA GLU A 218 7.39 -0.43 -20.78
C GLU A 218 6.60 0.87 -20.98
N ALA A 219 7.28 1.93 -21.42
CA ALA A 219 6.62 3.22 -21.67
C ALA A 219 5.54 3.15 -22.77
N LEU A 220 5.66 2.22 -23.72
CA LEU A 220 4.63 2.00 -24.73
C LEU A 220 3.30 1.50 -24.14
N ILE A 221 3.34 0.73 -23.05
CA ILE A 221 2.11 0.29 -22.36
C ILE A 221 1.39 1.51 -21.76
N PHE A 222 2.12 2.42 -21.10
CA PHE A 222 1.53 3.65 -20.58
C PHE A 222 0.92 4.53 -21.67
N LYS A 223 1.56 4.58 -22.84
CA LYS A 223 1.09 5.36 -23.97
C LYS A 223 -0.14 4.73 -24.62
N ASP A 224 -0.01 3.50 -25.08
CA ASP A 224 -0.95 2.90 -26.03
C ASP A 224 -2.10 2.16 -25.31
N PHE A 225 -1.84 1.59 -24.13
CA PHE A 225 -2.86 0.88 -23.35
C PHE A 225 -3.44 1.72 -22.21
N CYS A 226 -2.61 2.48 -21.49
CA CYS A 226 -3.07 3.27 -20.35
C CYS A 226 -3.63 4.65 -20.67
N ASP A 227 -3.42 5.17 -21.89
CA ASP A 227 -3.75 6.57 -22.26
C ASP A 227 -3.18 7.59 -21.25
N LEU A 228 -1.93 7.40 -20.80
CA LEU A 228 -1.33 8.30 -19.80
C LEU A 228 -1.26 9.74 -20.33
N ASN A 229 -0.98 9.95 -21.62
CA ASN A 229 -1.00 11.28 -22.22
C ASN A 229 -2.38 11.95 -22.11
N GLY A 230 -3.45 11.26 -22.49
CA GLY A 230 -4.81 11.79 -22.38
C GLY A 230 -5.16 12.11 -20.93
N SER A 231 -4.81 11.24 -19.99
CA SER A 231 -5.05 11.45 -18.57
C SER A 231 -4.31 12.67 -18.01
N LEU A 232 -3.04 12.85 -18.34
CA LEU A 232 -2.26 14.03 -17.91
C LEU A 232 -2.80 15.33 -18.51
N VAL A 233 -3.25 15.32 -19.77
CA VAL A 233 -3.86 16.51 -20.40
C VAL A 233 -5.17 16.90 -19.74
N ARG A 234 -6.05 15.92 -19.46
CA ARG A 234 -7.32 16.15 -18.75
C ARG A 234 -7.07 16.72 -17.35
N MET A 235 -6.14 16.13 -16.62
CA MET A 235 -5.75 16.60 -15.29
C MET A 235 -5.19 18.03 -15.32
N ARG A 236 -4.35 18.37 -16.30
CA ARG A 236 -3.83 19.74 -16.46
C ARG A 236 -4.97 20.77 -16.60
N GLN A 237 -6.00 20.46 -17.39
CA GLN A 237 -7.14 21.37 -17.57
C GLN A 237 -7.89 21.56 -16.24
N GLN A 238 -8.19 20.48 -15.53
CA GLN A 238 -8.80 20.52 -14.20
C GLN A 238 -7.97 21.36 -13.20
N LEU A 239 -6.64 21.19 -13.19
CA LEU A 239 -5.76 21.91 -12.26
C LEU A 239 -5.68 23.41 -12.57
N LEU A 240 -5.70 23.80 -13.86
CA LEU A 240 -5.74 25.22 -14.23
C LEU A 240 -7.01 25.91 -13.70
N ASP A 241 -8.15 25.24 -13.75
CA ASP A 241 -9.41 25.76 -13.19
C ASP A 241 -9.32 25.89 -11.67
N LEU A 242 -8.76 24.89 -10.98
CA LEU A 242 -8.57 24.93 -9.52
C LEU A 242 -7.59 26.02 -9.08
N MET A 243 -6.51 26.25 -9.84
CA MET A 243 -5.54 27.32 -9.58
C MET A 243 -6.12 28.73 -9.73
N ALA A 244 -7.22 28.87 -10.47
CA ALA A 244 -7.95 30.13 -10.57
C ALA A 244 -8.84 30.41 -9.34
N SER A 245 -9.09 29.41 -8.50
CA SER A 245 -9.81 29.54 -7.22
C SER A 245 -8.85 29.91 -6.07
N GLU A 246 -9.27 30.74 -5.11
CA GLU A 246 -8.41 31.14 -3.98
C GLU A 246 -8.19 30.02 -2.96
N ASP A 247 -9.17 29.15 -2.74
CA ASP A 247 -9.17 28.21 -1.61
C ASP A 247 -8.18 27.04 -1.75
N HIS A 248 -7.78 26.68 -2.98
CA HIS A 248 -6.97 25.48 -3.25
C HIS A 248 -5.75 25.75 -4.12
N ARG A 249 -5.38 27.03 -4.30
CA ARG A 249 -4.37 27.44 -5.28
C ARG A 249 -3.01 26.79 -5.06
N ASP A 250 -2.49 26.84 -3.83
CA ASP A 250 -1.14 26.35 -3.52
C ASP A 250 -1.05 24.83 -3.71
N TYR A 251 -2.04 24.09 -3.21
CA TYR A 251 -2.10 22.64 -3.39
C TYR A 251 -2.23 22.24 -4.87
N ALA A 252 -3.06 22.96 -5.65
CA ALA A 252 -3.21 22.71 -7.08
C ALA A 252 -1.91 23.00 -7.87
N VAL A 253 -1.12 24.01 -7.44
CA VAL A 253 0.20 24.30 -8.02
C VAL A 253 1.17 23.14 -7.76
N ASP A 254 1.23 22.62 -6.54
CA ASP A 254 2.10 21.49 -6.20
C ASP A 254 1.74 20.23 -6.98
N LEU A 255 0.44 19.95 -7.11
CA LEU A 255 -0.06 18.82 -7.89
C LEU A 255 0.24 18.96 -9.39
N GLU A 256 0.13 20.17 -9.96
CA GLU A 256 0.54 20.44 -11.34
C GLU A 256 2.05 20.28 -11.55
N ASN A 257 2.87 20.65 -10.58
CA ASN A 257 4.32 20.43 -10.62
C ASN A 257 4.64 18.93 -10.66
N LEU A 258 4.00 18.13 -9.80
CA LEU A 258 4.14 16.67 -9.81
C LEU A 258 3.67 16.07 -11.13
N ARG A 259 2.54 16.54 -11.67
CA ARG A 259 2.02 16.09 -12.98
C ARG A 259 3.02 16.35 -14.10
N ARG A 260 3.68 17.53 -14.12
CA ARG A 260 4.73 17.86 -15.09
C ARG A 260 5.96 16.97 -14.94
N GLU A 261 6.37 16.66 -13.70
CA GLU A 261 7.47 15.73 -13.43
C GLU A 261 7.18 14.34 -14.04
N VAL A 262 5.97 13.81 -13.81
CA VAL A 262 5.51 12.55 -14.40
C VAL A 262 5.51 12.62 -15.93
N GLU A 263 5.00 13.70 -16.51
CA GLU A 263 4.98 13.92 -17.96
C GLU A 263 6.40 13.92 -18.56
N LEU A 264 7.36 14.58 -17.92
CA LEU A 264 8.76 14.61 -18.36
C LEU A 264 9.39 13.22 -18.32
N ILE A 265 9.30 12.52 -17.18
CA ILE A 265 9.86 11.16 -17.02
C ILE A 265 9.27 10.20 -18.05
N PHE A 266 7.96 10.31 -18.30
CA PHE A 266 7.27 9.50 -19.29
C PHE A 266 7.82 9.72 -20.72
N HIS A 267 7.95 10.97 -21.15
CA HIS A 267 8.46 11.32 -22.48
C HIS A 267 9.95 10.98 -22.63
N GLU A 268 10.76 11.16 -21.60
CA GLU A 268 12.16 10.73 -21.60
C GLU A 268 12.28 9.21 -21.80
N LYS A 269 11.45 8.43 -21.10
CA LYS A 269 11.45 6.98 -21.23
C LYS A 269 10.95 6.53 -22.60
N LEU A 270 9.90 7.15 -23.15
CA LEU A 270 9.45 6.90 -24.52
C LEU A 270 10.53 7.22 -25.55
N GLY A 271 11.22 8.36 -25.40
CA GLY A 271 12.29 8.78 -26.29
C GLY A 271 13.47 7.80 -26.30
N LYS A 272 13.81 7.20 -25.15
CA LYS A 272 14.81 6.13 -25.07
C LYS A 272 14.39 4.90 -25.88
N VAL A 273 13.10 4.50 -25.82
CA VAL A 273 12.58 3.35 -26.60
C VAL A 273 12.63 3.63 -28.10
N MET A 274 12.22 4.82 -28.54
CA MET A 274 12.17 5.18 -29.97
C MET A 274 13.55 5.35 -30.62
N LYS A 275 14.60 5.62 -29.82
CA LYS A 275 15.98 5.75 -30.28
C LYS A 275 16.75 4.42 -30.37
N VAL A 276 16.21 3.31 -29.84
CA VAL A 276 16.81 1.99 -30.01
C VAL A 276 16.47 1.48 -31.41
N PRO A 277 17.45 1.26 -32.31
CA PRO A 277 17.18 0.73 -33.64
C PRO A 277 16.62 -0.69 -33.49
N THR A 278 15.42 -0.94 -34.00
CA THR A 278 14.86 -2.28 -34.15
C THR A 278 15.78 -3.10 -35.05
N ARG A 279 16.53 -4.06 -34.49
CA ARG A 279 17.28 -5.06 -35.27
C ARG A 279 16.29 -5.98 -36.02
N ARG A 280 15.94 -5.60 -37.24
CA ARG A 280 15.49 -6.42 -38.39
C ARG A 280 15.94 -5.59 -39.61
N ASP A 281 16.83 -6.02 -40.50
CA ASP A 281 16.99 -7.31 -41.17
C ASP A 281 18.47 -7.59 -41.42
N ILE A 282 18.93 -8.81 -41.10
CA ILE A 282 20.07 -9.40 -41.79
C ILE A 282 19.46 -10.29 -42.86
N SER A 283 19.07 -9.69 -43.98
CA SER A 283 18.94 -10.42 -45.23
C SER A 283 20.37 -10.71 -45.71
N ALA A 284 20.84 -11.93 -45.44
CA ALA A 284 22.05 -12.43 -46.08
C ALA A 284 21.76 -12.63 -47.58
N PRO A 285 22.53 -12.06 -48.51
CA PRO A 285 22.52 -12.53 -49.88
C PRO A 285 23.29 -13.84 -49.94
N MET A 286 22.61 -14.92 -50.33
CA MET A 286 23.25 -16.07 -50.95
C MET A 286 24.05 -15.57 -52.16
N GLN A 287 25.38 -15.61 -52.07
CA GLN A 287 26.25 -15.57 -53.24
C GLN A 287 26.71 -16.99 -53.52
N PHE A 288 26.26 -17.50 -54.66
CA PHE A 288 26.89 -18.58 -55.40
C PHE A 288 28.31 -18.18 -55.76
N LEU A 289 29.29 -19.03 -55.46
CA LEU A 289 30.38 -19.47 -56.33
C LEU A 289 31.10 -20.67 -55.67
#